data_AF-A0A0L7LAL0-F1
#
_entry.id   AF-A0A0L7LAL0-F1
#
_cell.length_a   1.000
_cell.length_b   1.000
_cell.length_c   1.000
_cell.angle_alpha   90.00
_cell.angle_beta   90.00
_cell.angle_gamma   90.00
#
_symmetry.space_group_name_H-M   'P 1'
#
loop_
_entity.id
_entity.type
_entity.pdbx_description
1 polymer ?
#
loop_
_entity_poly.entity_id
_entity_poly.type
_entity_poly.pdbx_seq_one_letter_code
_entity_poly.pdbx_strand_id
1 'polypeptide(L)'
;MVNDSESIKRAPWVPDAPIKVLIHGYTGHKDYSPNTEIRPAYLKCCDYSIISVDYNNIAREPCYPEAARNTELVGKCTAQLICELVNNYNFKLEQFHVIGFSLGGQVAGFIGNYMSCGQLDRITALDPAMPLFVTTDTKKKVDKSDAKFVDILHTNALEKGKLEASGTVDFYANGGITQPGCKATEEQSCNHARAPIYYAESINTEVGFYATKCHTWITYMIGWCELFNSRENILFGEYYQKANKTQRLERKRSHSRFEIFSIRHHVSCRPTDVHIPRCNSICIPEKGELINTLDNDSLTRSRFNTKHPTKVVVHGFGGGRNLSPSTDMRKAYFTRGNYNIIIVDYGSLVKEPCLSQVEWAPRFAGLCIAQLIEYLQYHPVKSVPPEKVHTIGYNILHTGAGILGQWGPNGHADFYVNGGSSQPGCAHDTIFQTLSCDHTKVTPYFIESINSRAGFWAGPCNSLFSYLIGWCEPKDTEYVLMGEHLTHNARGVYYVTTNAKPPYARGFPGKSRRLRSITPYS
;
A
#
# COMPACT_ATOMS: atom_id res chain seq x y z
N MET A 1 32.56 11.66 23.48
CA MET A 1 33.61 10.90 22.77
C MET A 1 34.45 11.77 21.85
N VAL A 2 33.89 12.57 20.93
CA VAL A 2 34.69 13.35 19.95
C VAL A 2 35.77 14.25 20.60
N ASN A 3 35.52 14.76 21.82
CA ASN A 3 36.49 15.61 22.54
C ASN A 3 37.26 14.88 23.66
N ASP A 4 37.18 13.55 23.76
CA ASP A 4 37.85 12.75 24.80
C ASP A 4 38.70 11.64 24.16
N SER A 5 39.93 12.00 23.78
CA SER A 5 40.91 11.10 23.15
C SER A 5 41.18 9.84 23.98
N GLU A 6 41.16 9.96 25.31
CA GLU A 6 41.43 8.84 26.21
C GLU A 6 40.28 7.85 26.29
N SER A 7 39.03 8.28 26.03
CA SER A 7 37.91 7.34 25.86
C SER A 7 38.05 6.48 24.60
N ILE A 8 38.54 7.06 23.50
CA ILE A 8 38.72 6.35 22.22
C ILE A 8 39.83 5.31 22.36
N LYS A 9 40.98 5.67 22.94
CA LYS A 9 42.12 4.74 23.11
C LYS A 9 41.84 3.58 24.06
N ARG A 10 41.04 3.81 25.11
CA ARG A 10 40.68 2.78 26.11
C ARG A 10 39.52 1.90 25.70
N ALA A 11 38.79 2.24 24.64
CA ALA A 11 37.69 1.43 24.17
C ALA A 11 38.22 0.06 23.69
N PRO A 12 37.46 -1.03 23.93
CA PRO A 12 37.89 -2.40 23.61
C PRO A 12 37.73 -2.69 22.11
N TRP A 13 38.49 -1.99 21.28
CA TRP A 13 38.49 -2.21 19.84
C TRP A 13 39.05 -3.59 19.52
N VAL A 14 38.36 -4.32 18.66
CA VAL A 14 38.91 -5.51 18.01
C VAL A 14 39.78 -5.05 16.84
N PRO A 15 41.08 -5.36 16.82
CA PRO A 15 41.99 -4.96 15.73
C PRO A 15 41.51 -5.49 14.37
N ASP A 16 41.57 -4.64 13.34
CA ASP A 16 41.22 -4.95 11.94
C ASP A 16 39.79 -5.48 11.69
N ALA A 17 38.96 -5.57 12.73
CA ALA A 17 37.59 -6.02 12.61
C ALA A 17 36.68 -4.94 12.02
N PRO A 18 35.57 -5.33 11.36
CA PRO A 18 34.53 -4.38 10.99
C PRO A 18 33.86 -3.76 12.23
N ILE A 19 33.39 -2.53 12.06
CA ILE A 19 32.74 -1.72 13.09
C ILE A 19 31.27 -1.59 12.74
N LYS A 20 30.38 -2.02 13.64
CA LYS A 20 28.92 -1.91 13.51
C LYS A 20 28.42 -0.75 14.35
N VAL A 21 27.85 0.27 13.70
CA VAL A 21 27.23 1.40 14.39
C VAL A 21 25.73 1.12 14.49
N LEU A 22 25.23 0.87 15.69
CA LEU A 22 23.83 0.53 15.95
C LEU A 22 23.09 1.75 16.52
N ILE A 23 21.96 2.11 15.91
CA ILE A 23 21.21 3.32 16.24
C ILE A 23 19.77 2.95 16.59
N HIS A 24 19.37 3.24 17.84
CA HIS A 24 18.01 3.00 18.33
C HIS A 24 16.99 3.98 17.74
N GLY A 25 15.71 3.71 17.96
CA GLY A 25 14.60 4.53 17.49
C GLY A 25 14.04 5.53 18.52
N TYR A 26 12.80 5.97 18.30
CA TYR A 26 12.02 6.74 19.27
C TYR A 26 11.88 5.96 20.59
N THR A 27 11.96 6.66 21.72
CA THR A 27 11.97 6.12 23.10
C THR A 27 13.04 5.07 23.43
N GLY A 28 13.92 4.73 22.48
CA GLY A 28 14.99 3.76 22.68
C GLY A 28 16.18 4.32 23.46
N HIS A 29 17.14 3.45 23.75
CA HIS A 29 18.44 3.76 24.36
C HIS A 29 19.49 2.73 23.91
N LYS A 30 20.75 2.86 24.34
CA LYS A 30 21.87 1.98 23.92
C LYS A 30 21.67 0.47 24.16
N ASP A 31 20.76 0.12 25.06
CA ASP A 31 20.46 -1.28 25.44
C ASP A 31 19.06 -1.71 25.02
N TYR A 32 18.41 -0.96 24.12
CA TYR A 32 17.12 -1.30 23.51
C TYR A 32 17.26 -1.51 22.00
N SER A 33 16.20 -1.99 21.34
CA SER A 33 16.22 -2.31 19.92
C SER A 33 16.80 -1.16 19.07
N PRO A 34 17.73 -1.45 18.14
CA PRO A 34 18.06 -2.78 17.63
C PRO A 34 19.16 -3.51 18.42
N ASN A 35 19.67 -2.91 19.51
CA ASN A 35 20.81 -3.46 20.26
C ASN A 35 20.46 -4.74 21.03
N THR A 36 19.20 -4.93 21.41
CA THR A 36 18.73 -6.13 22.12
C THR A 36 18.81 -7.38 21.25
N GLU A 37 18.61 -7.24 19.93
CA GLU A 37 18.59 -8.35 18.98
C GLU A 37 19.94 -8.50 18.25
N ILE A 38 20.45 -7.41 17.69
CA ILE A 38 21.56 -7.44 16.73
C ILE A 38 22.92 -7.58 17.42
N ARG A 39 23.13 -6.88 18.54
CA ARG A 39 24.39 -6.92 19.29
C ARG A 39 24.78 -8.34 19.73
N PRO A 40 23.91 -9.12 20.41
CA PRO A 40 24.26 -10.49 20.77
C PRO A 40 24.44 -11.40 19.54
N ALA A 41 23.71 -11.16 18.45
CA ALA A 41 23.87 -11.93 17.21
C ALA A 41 25.27 -11.76 16.60
N TYR A 42 25.80 -10.54 16.55
CA TYR A 42 27.17 -10.30 16.10
C TYR A 42 28.21 -10.90 17.05
N LEU A 43 28.05 -10.68 18.36
CA LEU A 43 28.99 -11.18 19.38
C LEU A 43 29.03 -12.71 19.46
N LYS A 44 28.00 -13.40 18.97
CA LYS A 44 27.97 -14.86 18.90
C LYS A 44 28.76 -15.42 17.71
N CYS A 45 28.75 -14.74 16.55
CA CYS A 45 29.31 -15.30 15.32
C CYS A 45 30.78 -14.97 15.13
N CYS A 46 31.19 -13.77 15.54
CA CYS A 46 32.37 -13.14 14.95
C CYS A 46 32.93 -12.01 15.82
N ASP A 47 34.21 -11.71 15.65
CA ASP A 47 34.85 -10.57 16.32
C ASP A 47 34.50 -9.26 15.58
N TYR A 48 33.63 -8.45 16.19
CA TYR A 48 33.23 -7.13 15.70
C TYR A 48 33.38 -6.09 16.80
N SER A 49 33.72 -4.86 16.42
CA SER A 49 33.57 -3.70 17.32
C SER A 49 32.18 -3.10 17.12
N ILE A 50 31.44 -2.85 18.21
CA ILE A 50 30.07 -2.34 18.14
C ILE A 50 29.97 -0.99 18.85
N ILE A 51 29.46 0.02 18.14
CA ILE A 51 29.17 1.36 18.68
C ILE A 51 27.66 1.51 18.76
N SER A 52 27.11 1.54 19.97
CA SER A 52 25.69 1.83 20.20
C SER A 52 25.51 3.33 20.40
N VAL A 53 24.84 4.00 19.46
CA VAL A 53 24.55 5.44 19.55
C VAL A 53 23.36 5.65 20.48
N ASP A 54 23.58 6.33 21.60
CA ASP A 54 22.54 6.68 22.56
C ASP A 54 22.16 8.15 22.46
N TYR A 55 20.92 8.40 22.09
CA TYR A 55 20.33 9.74 22.07
C TYR A 55 18.98 9.77 22.82
N ASN A 56 18.77 8.84 23.76
CA ASN A 56 17.52 8.71 24.53
C ASN A 56 17.05 10.05 25.11
N ASN A 57 17.97 10.83 25.70
CA ASN A 57 17.66 12.12 26.35
C ASN A 57 16.90 13.11 25.45
N ILE A 58 17.07 13.02 24.14
CA ILE A 58 16.47 13.92 23.15
C ILE A 58 15.46 13.23 22.23
N ALA A 59 15.04 12.01 22.59
CA ALA A 59 14.09 11.18 21.86
C ALA A 59 13.01 10.53 22.76
N ARG A 60 12.69 11.16 23.90
CA ARG A 60 11.70 10.67 24.88
C ARG A 60 10.26 11.02 24.49
N GLU A 61 9.33 10.27 25.06
CA GLU A 61 7.92 10.65 25.08
C GLU A 61 7.66 11.90 25.93
N PRO A 62 6.63 12.69 25.59
CA PRO A 62 5.68 12.54 24.47
C PRO A 62 6.09 13.27 23.17
N CYS A 63 7.31 13.81 23.11
CA CYS A 63 7.72 14.79 22.11
C CYS A 63 8.28 14.17 20.81
N TYR A 64 7.44 13.44 20.06
CA TYR A 64 7.87 12.82 18.79
C TYR A 64 8.35 13.83 17.74
N PRO A 65 7.70 14.98 17.49
CA PRO A 65 8.16 15.93 16.48
C PRO A 65 9.57 16.48 16.74
N GLU A 66 9.89 16.75 18.00
CA GLU A 66 11.22 17.17 18.46
C GLU A 66 12.23 16.03 18.27
N ALA A 67 11.87 14.81 18.68
CA ALA A 67 12.72 13.63 18.48
C ALA A 67 13.06 13.40 17.00
N ALA A 68 12.09 13.58 16.10
CA ALA A 68 12.29 13.50 14.66
C ALA A 68 13.24 14.59 14.16
N ARG A 69 13.08 15.85 14.59
CA ARG A 69 14.00 16.95 14.23
C ARG A 69 15.42 16.72 14.77
N ASN A 70 15.53 16.16 15.96
CA ASN A 70 16.82 15.87 16.60
C ASN A 70 17.64 14.80 15.85
N THR A 71 17.02 13.98 14.99
CA THR A 71 17.74 12.96 14.22
C THR A 71 18.85 13.53 13.33
N GLU A 72 18.66 14.72 12.76
CA GLU A 72 19.66 15.42 11.94
C GLU A 72 20.90 15.77 12.79
N LEU A 73 20.68 16.29 14.01
CA LEU A 73 21.75 16.61 14.96
C LEU A 73 22.53 15.34 15.37
N VAL A 74 21.82 14.26 15.70
CA VAL A 74 22.43 12.97 16.06
C VAL A 74 23.27 12.43 14.90
N GLY A 75 22.75 12.52 13.68
CA GLY A 75 23.46 12.09 12.47
C GLY A 75 24.75 12.89 12.27
N LYS A 76 24.67 14.22 12.38
CA LYS A 76 25.84 15.11 12.29
C LYS A 76 26.91 14.79 13.34
N CYS A 77 26.52 14.63 14.60
CA CYS A 77 27.47 14.30 15.68
C CYS A 77 28.12 12.92 15.50
N THR A 78 27.36 11.95 14.99
CA THR A 78 27.88 10.60 14.74
C THR A 78 28.82 10.59 13.53
N ALA A 79 28.52 11.34 12.47
CA ALA A 79 29.43 11.52 11.33
C ALA A 79 30.76 12.17 11.75
N GLN A 80 30.72 13.16 12.64
CA GLN A 80 31.92 13.76 13.23
C GLN A 80 32.76 12.72 13.98
N LEU A 81 32.14 11.85 14.77
CA LEU A 81 32.85 10.78 15.47
C LEU A 81 33.51 9.80 14.49
N ILE A 82 32.79 9.35 13.45
CA ILE A 82 33.36 8.43 12.46
C ILE A 82 34.56 9.07 11.75
N CYS A 83 34.43 10.34 11.34
CA CYS A 83 35.53 11.04 10.68
C CYS A 83 36.71 11.32 11.62
N GLU A 84 36.48 11.55 12.91
CA GLU A 84 37.54 11.64 13.91
C GLU A 84 38.34 10.33 14.01
N LEU A 85 37.64 9.19 14.07
CA LEU A 85 38.27 7.86 14.09
C LEU A 85 39.08 7.61 12.82
N VAL A 86 38.56 7.95 11.64
CA VAL A 86 39.25 7.75 10.36
C VAL A 86 40.47 8.65 10.23
N ASN A 87 40.35 9.94 10.53
CA ASN A 87 41.40 10.91 10.28
C ASN A 87 42.54 10.84 11.33
N ASN A 88 42.22 10.52 12.59
CA ASN A 88 43.17 10.66 13.70
C ASN A 88 43.54 9.35 14.41
N TYR A 89 42.79 8.25 14.19
CA TYR A 89 43.02 6.97 14.88
C TYR A 89 43.25 5.78 13.94
N ASN A 90 43.58 6.06 12.66
CA ASN A 90 43.97 5.06 11.65
C ASN A 90 42.88 4.01 11.34
N PHE A 91 41.60 4.32 11.59
CA PHE A 91 40.50 3.50 11.12
C PHE A 91 40.24 3.74 9.64
N LYS A 92 39.81 2.71 8.92
CA LYS A 92 39.40 2.83 7.52
C LYS A 92 37.89 3.01 7.44
N LEU A 93 37.43 3.89 6.56
CA LEU A 93 36.01 4.13 6.34
C LEU A 93 35.24 2.86 5.95
N GLU A 94 35.90 1.96 5.22
CA GLU A 94 35.39 0.65 4.77
C GLU A 94 35.09 -0.32 5.93
N GLN A 95 35.64 -0.07 7.13
CA GLN A 95 35.31 -0.88 8.32
C GLN A 95 33.93 -0.57 8.86
N PHE A 96 33.35 0.60 8.58
CA PHE A 96 32.11 1.05 9.20
C PHE A 96 30.87 0.57 8.43
N HIS A 97 29.94 -0.08 9.14
CA HIS A 97 28.58 -0.34 8.69
C HIS A 97 27.59 0.29 9.67
N VAL A 98 26.78 1.24 9.19
CA VAL A 98 25.76 1.91 9.99
C VAL A 98 24.42 1.19 9.84
N ILE A 99 23.80 0.84 10.97
CA ILE A 99 22.53 0.12 11.05
C ILE A 99 21.59 0.89 11.97
N GLY A 100 20.50 1.41 11.43
CA GLY A 100 19.54 2.21 12.18
C GLY A 100 18.13 1.63 12.15
N PHE A 101 17.43 1.66 13.29
CA PHE A 101 16.05 1.21 13.39
C PHE A 101 15.09 2.37 13.64
N SER A 102 13.93 2.42 12.97
CA SER A 102 12.91 3.45 13.19
C SER A 102 13.44 4.87 12.92
N LEU A 103 13.37 5.81 13.88
CA LEU A 103 14.07 7.11 13.80
C LEU A 103 15.57 6.95 13.58
N GLY A 104 16.19 5.90 14.13
CA GLY A 104 17.60 5.57 13.91
C GLY A 104 17.91 5.26 12.45
N GLY A 105 16.95 4.74 11.68
CA GLY A 105 17.09 4.57 10.23
C GLY A 105 17.23 5.91 9.50
N GLN A 106 16.51 6.93 9.94
CA GLN A 106 16.66 8.31 9.43
C GLN A 106 17.99 8.93 9.88
N VAL A 107 18.39 8.72 11.14
CA VAL A 107 19.72 9.12 11.64
C VAL A 107 20.83 8.53 10.77
N ALA A 108 20.73 7.25 10.37
CA ALA A 108 21.71 6.62 9.50
C ALA A 108 21.87 7.35 8.15
N GLY A 109 20.77 7.79 7.54
CA GLY A 109 20.82 8.63 6.34
C GLY A 109 21.47 9.98 6.59
N PHE A 110 21.14 10.65 7.70
CA PHE A 110 21.80 11.90 8.08
C PHE A 110 23.30 11.74 8.31
N ILE A 111 23.76 10.62 8.90
CA ILE A 111 25.20 10.34 9.04
C ILE A 111 25.86 10.41 7.67
N GLY A 112 25.34 9.66 6.70
CA GLY A 112 25.85 9.66 5.32
C GLY A 112 25.94 11.06 4.70
N ASN A 113 24.90 11.88 4.91
CA ASN A 113 24.84 13.26 4.40
C ASN A 113 25.86 14.22 5.03
N TYR A 114 26.31 13.96 6.27
CA TYR A 114 27.29 14.81 6.99
C TYR A 114 28.72 14.28 7.00
N MET A 115 29.01 13.17 6.30
CA MET A 115 30.38 12.65 6.21
C MET A 115 31.29 13.60 5.41
N SER A 116 32.33 14.12 6.05
CA SER A 116 33.35 14.97 5.40
C SER A 116 34.62 14.21 5.00
N CYS A 117 34.83 13.01 5.56
CA CYS A 117 36.01 12.17 5.35
C CYS A 117 35.84 11.11 4.24
N GLY A 118 34.71 11.12 3.52
CA GLY A 118 34.41 10.19 2.44
C GLY A 118 33.02 9.58 2.54
N GLN A 119 32.65 8.70 1.60
CA GLN A 119 31.34 8.05 1.55
C GLN A 119 31.39 6.67 2.22
N LEU A 120 30.44 6.40 3.12
CA LEU A 120 30.29 5.09 3.78
C LEU A 120 30.05 3.97 2.76
N ASP A 121 30.54 2.77 3.07
CA ASP A 121 30.37 1.60 2.20
C ASP A 121 28.95 1.03 2.25
N ARG A 122 28.33 1.01 3.44
CA ARG A 122 26.99 0.47 3.63
C ARG A 122 26.20 1.18 4.74
N ILE A 123 24.92 1.42 4.45
CA ILE A 123 23.89 1.77 5.45
C ILE A 123 22.76 0.74 5.36
N THR A 124 22.35 0.19 6.49
CA THR A 124 21.11 -0.58 6.61
C THR A 124 20.08 0.23 7.40
N ALA A 125 18.91 0.48 6.81
CA ALA A 125 17.78 1.09 7.51
C ALA A 125 16.69 0.04 7.79
N LEU A 126 16.45 -0.21 9.06
CA LEU A 126 15.46 -1.16 9.56
C LEU A 126 14.17 -0.41 9.88
N ASP A 127 13.17 -0.61 9.03
CA ASP A 127 11.84 -0.02 9.09
C ASP A 127 11.87 1.49 9.40
N PRO A 128 12.53 2.29 8.54
CA PRO A 128 12.78 3.70 8.83
C PRO A 128 11.47 4.46 9.04
N ALA A 129 11.46 5.34 10.04
CA ALA A 129 10.24 6.02 10.48
C ALA A 129 9.62 6.89 9.37
N MET A 130 8.29 6.85 9.23
CA MET A 130 7.51 7.62 8.26
C MET A 130 7.09 9.01 8.75
N PRO A 131 6.49 9.17 9.95
CA PRO A 131 5.95 10.46 10.34
C PRO A 131 7.05 11.53 10.36
N LEU A 132 6.81 12.64 9.65
CA LEU A 132 7.74 13.76 9.40
C LEU A 132 8.90 13.51 8.43
N PHE A 133 8.96 12.33 7.78
CA PHE A 133 10.01 11.97 6.80
C PHE A 133 9.44 11.61 5.41
N VAL A 134 8.16 11.91 5.15
CA VAL A 134 7.55 11.81 3.82
C VAL A 134 7.84 13.12 3.07
N THR A 135 8.89 13.11 2.25
CA THR A 135 9.39 14.27 1.53
C THR A 135 10.11 13.85 0.26
N THR A 136 10.09 14.70 -0.76
CA THR A 136 10.87 14.51 -2.00
C THR A 136 12.33 14.97 -1.86
N ASP A 137 12.64 15.73 -0.80
CA ASP A 137 14.00 16.18 -0.52
C ASP A 137 14.84 15.01 0.02
N THR A 138 15.76 14.51 -0.81
CA THR A 138 16.60 13.35 -0.48
C THR A 138 17.55 13.60 0.67
N LYS A 139 17.82 14.86 1.04
CA LYS A 139 18.68 15.20 2.20
C LYS A 139 17.94 15.18 3.53
N LYS A 140 16.61 15.05 3.52
CA LYS A 140 15.74 15.08 4.71
C LYS A 140 15.13 13.72 5.04
N LYS A 141 15.65 12.66 4.45
CA LYS A 141 15.25 11.27 4.66
C LYS A 141 16.42 10.37 4.33
N VAL A 142 16.38 9.12 4.78
CA VAL A 142 17.27 8.09 4.23
C VAL A 142 17.04 7.95 2.72
N ASP A 143 18.14 7.93 1.96
CA ASP A 143 18.15 7.82 0.50
C ASP A 143 19.37 7.01 0.03
N LYS A 144 19.28 6.41 -1.15
CA LYS A 144 20.35 5.63 -1.78
C LYS A 144 21.66 6.41 -1.96
N SER A 145 21.62 7.75 -1.97
CA SER A 145 22.83 8.58 -2.06
C SER A 145 23.68 8.59 -0.79
N ASP A 146 23.11 8.20 0.36
CA ASP A 146 23.74 8.37 1.67
C ASP A 146 24.96 7.46 1.89
N ALA A 147 25.09 6.37 1.12
CA ALA A 147 26.25 5.48 1.11
C ALA A 147 26.47 4.88 -0.28
N LYS A 148 27.59 4.18 -0.48
CA LYS A 148 27.83 3.41 -1.71
C LYS A 148 26.78 2.32 -1.91
N PHE A 149 26.19 1.83 -0.82
CA PHE A 149 25.10 0.87 -0.84
C PHE A 149 24.17 1.10 0.36
N VAL A 150 22.87 1.22 0.08
CA VAL A 150 21.84 1.40 1.10
C VAL A 150 20.81 0.28 0.96
N ASP A 151 20.63 -0.54 2.00
CA ASP A 151 19.57 -1.54 2.04
C ASP A 151 18.55 -1.23 3.12
N ILE A 152 17.27 -1.32 2.75
CA ILE A 152 16.15 -0.98 3.64
C ILE A 152 15.27 -2.20 3.83
N LEU A 153 14.88 -2.48 5.07
CA LEU A 153 13.88 -3.49 5.39
C LEU A 153 12.60 -2.82 5.86
N HIS A 154 11.48 -3.11 5.23
CA HIS A 154 10.15 -2.64 5.58
C HIS A 154 9.36 -3.76 6.25
N THR A 155 8.85 -3.51 7.46
CA THR A 155 8.04 -4.49 8.24
C THR A 155 6.75 -3.89 8.80
N ASN A 156 6.64 -2.57 8.90
CA ASN A 156 5.45 -1.86 9.37
C ASN A 156 5.18 -0.61 8.53
N ALA A 157 5.29 -0.75 7.21
CA ALA A 157 4.99 0.29 6.25
C ALA A 157 3.56 0.81 6.43
N LEU A 158 3.37 2.13 6.25
CA LEU A 158 2.09 2.86 6.36
C LEU A 158 1.59 3.11 7.79
N GLU A 159 2.23 2.53 8.80
CA GLU A 159 1.99 2.86 10.21
C GLU A 159 3.17 3.66 10.77
N LYS A 160 4.21 2.98 11.31
CA LYS A 160 5.42 3.62 11.80
C LYS A 160 6.51 3.69 10.74
N GLY A 161 6.60 2.67 9.89
CA GLY A 161 7.60 2.56 8.82
C GLY A 161 7.17 3.22 7.51
N LYS A 162 8.13 3.61 6.67
CA LYS A 162 7.87 4.13 5.33
C LYS A 162 7.47 3.00 4.37
N LEU A 163 6.64 3.30 3.37
CA LEU A 163 6.39 2.40 2.23
C LEU A 163 7.31 2.73 1.03
N GLU A 164 7.64 4.01 0.88
CA GLU A 164 8.46 4.54 -0.21
C GLU A 164 9.82 3.83 -0.29
N ALA A 165 10.11 3.26 -1.46
CA ALA A 165 11.43 2.72 -1.75
C ALA A 165 12.45 3.87 -1.81
N SER A 166 13.47 3.79 -0.96
CA SER A 166 14.47 4.86 -0.81
C SER A 166 15.90 4.34 -0.72
N GLY A 167 16.10 3.02 -0.73
CA GLY A 167 17.42 2.40 -0.72
C GLY A 167 18.01 2.20 -2.11
N THR A 168 19.21 1.65 -2.15
CA THR A 168 19.70 0.95 -3.35
C THR A 168 18.85 -0.30 -3.59
N VAL A 169 18.51 -1.00 -2.51
CA VAL A 169 17.56 -2.11 -2.48
C VAL A 169 16.59 -1.95 -1.32
N ASP A 170 15.33 -2.32 -1.56
CA ASP A 170 14.26 -2.25 -0.57
C ASP A 170 13.60 -3.63 -0.42
N PHE A 171 13.62 -4.16 0.80
CA PHE A 171 13.06 -5.45 1.16
C PHE A 171 11.73 -5.26 1.89
N TYR A 172 10.68 -5.95 1.44
CA TYR A 172 9.37 -5.91 2.09
C TYR A 172 9.04 -7.29 2.65
N ALA A 173 9.31 -7.48 3.95
CA ALA A 173 9.08 -8.75 4.61
C ALA A 173 7.58 -9.00 4.77
N ASN A 174 7.10 -10.14 4.27
CA ASN A 174 5.69 -10.54 4.32
C ASN A 174 4.74 -9.47 3.74
N GLY A 175 5.21 -8.73 2.73
CA GLY A 175 4.49 -7.58 2.14
C GLY A 175 4.72 -6.25 2.83
N GLY A 176 5.51 -6.21 3.90
CA GLY A 176 6.06 -5.00 4.50
C GLY A 176 5.13 -4.25 5.45
N ILE A 177 3.90 -4.74 5.68
CA ILE A 177 2.91 -4.07 6.55
C ILE A 177 2.67 -4.89 7.83
N THR A 178 2.21 -6.13 7.67
CA THR A 178 1.84 -7.02 8.78
C THR A 178 2.76 -8.23 8.83
N GLN A 179 3.27 -8.53 10.02
CA GLN A 179 4.24 -9.59 10.24
C GLN A 179 3.60 -10.79 10.96
N PRO A 180 3.96 -12.02 10.57
CA PRO A 180 3.46 -13.22 11.22
C PRO A 180 3.68 -13.21 12.75
N GLY A 181 2.66 -13.60 13.50
CA GLY A 181 2.71 -13.71 14.97
C GLY A 181 2.44 -12.41 15.73
N CYS A 182 2.21 -11.28 15.05
CA CYS A 182 1.71 -10.06 15.67
C CYS A 182 0.18 -10.11 15.79
N LYS A 183 -0.37 -9.91 17.00
CA LYS A 183 -1.83 -9.92 17.28
C LYS A 183 -2.42 -8.51 17.19
N ALA A 184 -3.69 -8.40 16.82
CA ALA A 184 -4.41 -7.13 16.60
C ALA A 184 -4.36 -6.12 17.78
N THR A 185 -4.15 -6.58 19.02
CA THR A 185 -4.11 -5.70 20.20
C THR A 185 -2.75 -5.05 20.47
N GLU A 186 -1.67 -5.52 19.83
CA GLU A 186 -0.28 -5.01 20.00
C GLU A 186 0.42 -4.79 18.65
N GLU A 187 -0.38 -4.73 17.57
CA GLU A 187 0.05 -4.92 16.19
C GLU A 187 1.12 -3.89 15.74
N GLN A 188 0.94 -2.62 16.10
CA GLN A 188 1.82 -1.52 15.69
C GLN A 188 3.23 -1.59 16.28
N SER A 189 3.38 -2.06 17.52
CA SER A 189 4.71 -2.20 18.15
C SER A 189 5.39 -3.49 17.67
N CYS A 190 4.61 -4.56 17.56
CA CYS A 190 5.12 -5.87 17.16
C CYS A 190 5.64 -5.87 15.71
N ASN A 191 4.85 -5.38 14.75
CA ASN A 191 5.25 -5.35 13.33
C ASN A 191 6.52 -4.52 13.12
N HIS A 192 6.61 -3.37 13.81
CA HIS A 192 7.77 -2.49 13.75
C HIS A 192 9.02 -3.16 14.34
N ALA A 193 8.88 -3.82 15.50
CA ALA A 193 9.97 -4.53 16.17
C ALA A 193 10.49 -5.77 15.42
N ARG A 194 9.80 -6.25 14.38
CA ARG A 194 10.26 -7.40 13.58
C ARG A 194 11.49 -7.08 12.73
N ALA A 195 11.70 -5.84 12.30
CA ALA A 195 12.85 -5.48 11.48
C ALA A 195 14.21 -5.81 12.14
N PRO A 196 14.50 -5.38 13.38
CA PRO A 196 15.73 -5.76 14.05
C PRO A 196 15.83 -7.26 14.35
N ILE A 197 14.71 -7.93 14.60
CA ILE A 197 14.67 -9.39 14.83
C ILE A 197 15.08 -10.15 13.56
N TYR A 198 14.48 -9.84 12.41
CA TYR A 198 14.82 -10.47 11.14
C TYR A 198 16.26 -10.20 10.72
N TYR A 199 16.74 -8.97 10.92
CA TYR A 199 18.13 -8.66 10.65
C TYR A 199 19.08 -9.46 11.57
N ALA A 200 18.78 -9.55 12.88
CA ALA A 200 19.59 -10.33 13.81
C ALA A 200 19.63 -11.82 13.45
N GLU A 201 18.50 -12.40 13.05
CA GLU A 201 18.43 -13.79 12.58
C GLU A 201 19.24 -13.98 11.30
N SER A 202 19.25 -12.98 10.39
CA SER A 202 20.00 -13.05 9.14
C SER A 202 21.52 -13.18 9.31
N ILE A 203 22.05 -12.83 10.49
CA ILE A 203 23.49 -12.91 10.81
C ILE A 203 23.91 -14.37 11.06
N ASN A 204 23.04 -15.18 11.65
CA ASN A 204 23.41 -16.53 12.14
C ASN A 204 22.60 -17.66 11.50
N THR A 205 21.69 -17.35 10.58
CA THR A 205 20.86 -18.35 9.91
C THR A 205 21.69 -19.20 8.93
N GLU A 206 21.47 -20.51 8.95
CA GLU A 206 22.06 -21.45 7.99
C GLU A 206 21.24 -21.51 6.69
N VAL A 207 19.96 -21.13 6.74
CA VAL A 207 19.03 -21.21 5.61
C VAL A 207 18.98 -19.89 4.84
N GLY A 208 19.06 -18.76 5.53
CA GLY A 208 18.99 -17.44 4.89
C GLY A 208 17.58 -16.93 4.63
N PHE A 209 17.48 -15.62 4.36
CA PHE A 209 16.24 -14.96 3.95
C PHE A 209 16.31 -14.64 2.46
N TYR A 210 15.72 -15.48 1.62
CA TYR A 210 15.69 -15.22 0.18
C TYR A 210 14.55 -14.28 -0.19
N ALA A 211 14.89 -13.26 -0.98
CA ALA A 211 13.95 -12.27 -1.43
C ALA A 211 13.85 -12.30 -2.97
N THR A 212 12.62 -12.31 -3.48
CA THR A 212 12.35 -12.35 -4.92
C THR A 212 12.15 -10.94 -5.45
N LYS A 213 12.84 -10.61 -6.56
CA LYS A 213 12.71 -9.30 -7.19
C LYS A 213 11.29 -9.08 -7.67
N CYS A 214 10.78 -7.87 -7.51
CA CYS A 214 9.49 -7.46 -8.05
C CYS A 214 9.60 -6.05 -8.65
N HIS A 215 8.80 -5.75 -9.67
CA HIS A 215 8.89 -4.46 -10.37
C HIS A 215 8.45 -3.30 -9.46
N THR A 216 7.37 -3.51 -8.69
CA THR A 216 6.88 -2.58 -7.68
C THR A 216 6.33 -3.35 -6.47
N TRP A 217 6.25 -2.68 -5.33
CA TRP A 217 5.52 -3.20 -4.17
C TRP A 217 4.05 -3.55 -4.51
N ILE A 218 3.41 -2.76 -5.39
CA ILE A 218 2.05 -3.02 -5.86
C ILE A 218 1.99 -4.34 -6.64
N THR A 219 2.92 -4.60 -7.56
CA THR A 219 2.97 -5.88 -8.31
C THR A 219 3.19 -7.08 -7.38
N TYR A 220 3.86 -6.88 -6.24
CA TYR A 220 3.95 -7.92 -5.21
C TYR A 220 2.61 -8.16 -4.53
N MET A 221 1.92 -7.11 -4.10
CA MET A 221 0.65 -7.20 -3.39
C MET A 221 -0.42 -7.92 -4.22
N ILE A 222 -0.42 -7.71 -5.54
CA ILE A 222 -1.38 -8.35 -6.45
C ILE A 222 -0.91 -9.73 -6.99
N GLY A 223 0.20 -10.26 -6.48
CA GLY A 223 0.70 -11.60 -6.82
C GLY A 223 1.40 -11.72 -8.18
N TRP A 224 1.74 -10.61 -8.81
CA TRP A 224 2.25 -10.58 -10.20
C TRP A 224 3.78 -10.58 -10.31
N CYS A 225 4.53 -10.77 -9.22
CA CYS A 225 6.00 -10.82 -9.31
C CYS A 225 6.51 -11.93 -10.23
N GLU A 226 5.81 -13.07 -10.31
CA GLU A 226 6.21 -14.21 -11.15
C GLU A 226 5.87 -14.03 -12.64
N LEU A 227 4.97 -13.10 -12.99
CA LEU A 227 4.58 -12.87 -14.38
C LEU A 227 5.63 -12.12 -15.19
N PHE A 228 6.53 -11.39 -14.52
CA PHE A 228 7.44 -10.44 -15.17
C PHE A 228 8.92 -10.62 -14.84
N ASN A 229 9.30 -11.52 -13.93
CA ASN A 229 10.70 -11.68 -13.53
C ASN A 229 11.25 -13.08 -13.78
N SER A 230 12.49 -13.11 -14.29
CA SER A 230 13.40 -14.24 -14.15
C SER A 230 13.63 -14.55 -12.67
N ARG A 231 13.83 -15.82 -12.32
CA ARG A 231 14.07 -16.35 -10.96
C ARG A 231 15.32 -15.77 -10.26
N GLU A 232 15.40 -14.45 -10.09
CA GLU A 232 16.46 -13.77 -9.35
C GLU A 232 16.04 -13.66 -7.88
N ASN A 233 16.50 -14.62 -7.10
CA ASN A 233 16.44 -14.56 -5.65
C ASN A 233 17.76 -14.02 -5.11
N ILE A 234 17.67 -13.05 -4.22
CA ILE A 234 18.82 -12.48 -3.49
C ILE A 234 18.71 -12.80 -2.01
N LEU A 235 19.84 -12.80 -1.30
CA LEU A 235 19.85 -13.00 0.14
C LEU A 235 19.70 -11.66 0.87
N PHE A 236 18.65 -11.51 1.67
CA PHE A 236 18.48 -10.39 2.60
C PHE A 236 19.42 -10.53 3.82
N GLY A 237 19.86 -9.39 4.36
CA GLY A 237 20.52 -9.30 5.65
C GLY A 237 22.01 -8.99 5.59
N GLU A 238 22.75 -9.35 6.63
CA GLU A 238 24.17 -8.98 6.80
C GLU A 238 25.04 -9.41 5.60
N TYR A 239 24.78 -10.57 5.00
CA TYR A 239 25.64 -11.13 3.94
C TYR A 239 25.28 -10.77 2.50
N TYR A 240 24.31 -9.86 2.27
CA TYR A 240 23.86 -9.45 0.92
C TYR A 240 25.03 -9.11 -0.03
N GLN A 241 25.96 -8.25 0.39
CA GLN A 241 27.05 -7.78 -0.47
C GLN A 241 28.06 -8.90 -0.83
N LYS A 242 28.28 -9.87 0.07
CA LYS A 242 29.22 -10.98 -0.17
C LYS A 242 28.62 -12.01 -1.12
N ALA A 243 27.36 -12.38 -0.93
CA ALA A 243 26.67 -13.34 -1.79
C ALA A 243 26.55 -12.84 -3.24
N ASN A 244 26.25 -11.54 -3.41
CA ASN A 244 26.00 -10.97 -4.74
C ASN A 244 27.25 -10.51 -5.48
N LYS A 245 28.40 -10.25 -4.82
CA LYS A 245 29.68 -10.03 -5.53
C LYS A 245 30.09 -11.26 -6.35
N THR A 246 29.84 -12.46 -5.82
CA THR A 246 30.12 -13.73 -6.51
C THR A 246 29.23 -13.92 -7.74
N GLN A 247 27.94 -13.51 -7.69
CA GLN A 247 27.05 -13.52 -8.86
C GLN A 247 27.36 -12.40 -9.86
N ARG A 248 27.83 -11.22 -9.41
CA ARG A 248 28.09 -10.05 -10.28
C ARG A 248 29.35 -10.21 -11.14
N LEU A 249 30.29 -11.08 -10.74
CA LEU A 249 31.48 -11.43 -11.55
C LEU A 249 31.09 -12.11 -12.87
N GLU A 250 29.89 -12.70 -12.99
CA GLU A 250 29.41 -13.30 -14.23
C GLU A 250 28.65 -12.35 -15.16
N ARG A 251 28.25 -11.14 -14.73
CA ARG A 251 27.33 -10.30 -15.52
C ARG A 251 27.62 -8.80 -15.43
N LYS A 252 28.40 -8.28 -16.37
CA LYS A 252 28.47 -6.85 -16.70
C LYS A 252 27.29 -6.45 -17.60
N ARG A 253 26.29 -5.76 -17.03
CA ARG A 253 25.47 -4.65 -17.61
C ARG A 253 24.06 -4.65 -17.01
N SER A 254 23.71 -3.58 -16.28
CA SER A 254 22.46 -2.82 -16.46
C SER A 254 22.43 -1.67 -15.45
N HIS A 255 21.90 -0.52 -15.90
CA HIS A 255 21.89 0.77 -15.22
C HIS A 255 20.89 0.84 -14.05
N SER A 256 21.14 1.80 -13.16
CA SER A 256 20.41 2.14 -11.94
C SER A 256 18.88 2.13 -12.07
N ARG A 257 18.25 1.14 -11.44
CA ARG A 257 16.84 1.16 -11.02
C ARG A 257 16.78 0.69 -9.57
N PHE A 258 15.90 1.30 -8.77
CA PHE A 258 15.60 0.83 -7.42
C PHE A 258 15.14 -0.62 -7.48
N GLU A 259 15.72 -1.50 -6.67
CA GLU A 259 15.39 -2.92 -6.71
C GLU A 259 14.54 -3.30 -5.50
N ILE A 260 13.31 -3.73 -5.76
CA ILE A 260 12.35 -4.13 -4.74
C ILE A 260 12.35 -5.64 -4.62
N PHE A 261 12.45 -6.15 -3.41
CA PHE A 261 12.44 -7.57 -3.12
C PHE A 261 11.48 -7.91 -1.99
N SER A 262 10.84 -9.07 -2.06
CA SER A 262 9.98 -9.54 -0.96
C SER A 262 10.51 -10.83 -0.35
N ILE A 263 10.52 -10.85 0.99
CA ILE A 263 10.87 -12.01 1.79
C ILE A 263 9.56 -12.64 2.25
N ARG A 264 9.29 -13.89 1.84
CA ARG A 264 8.18 -14.68 2.39
C ARG A 264 8.72 -15.64 3.44
N HIS A 265 8.25 -15.50 4.68
CA HIS A 265 8.24 -16.65 5.58
C HIS A 265 7.06 -17.54 5.19
N HIS A 266 7.27 -18.85 5.04
CA HIS A 266 6.20 -19.80 4.73
C HIS A 266 5.25 -19.92 5.93
N VAL A 267 4.34 -18.96 6.10
CA VAL A 267 3.07 -19.23 6.76
C VAL A 267 2.26 -20.03 5.74
N SER A 268 2.12 -21.33 5.99
CA SER A 268 1.30 -22.20 5.14
C SER A 268 -0.16 -21.80 5.31
N CYS A 269 -0.61 -20.79 4.57
CA CYS A 269 -2.04 -20.52 4.40
C CYS A 269 -2.55 -21.59 3.43
N ARG A 270 -2.87 -22.78 3.94
CA ARG A 270 -3.38 -23.84 3.07
C ARG A 270 -4.82 -23.48 2.67
N PRO A 271 -5.27 -23.86 1.46
CA PRO A 271 -6.67 -23.72 1.06
C PRO A 271 -7.66 -24.36 2.05
N THR A 272 -7.19 -25.25 2.93
CA THR A 272 -7.96 -25.94 3.96
C THR A 272 -8.23 -25.09 5.22
N ASP A 273 -7.47 -24.01 5.44
CA ASP A 273 -7.60 -23.15 6.64
C ASP A 273 -8.72 -22.09 6.47
N VAL A 274 -9.29 -22.02 5.27
CA VAL A 274 -10.51 -21.27 4.96
C VAL A 274 -11.54 -22.26 4.47
N HIS A 275 -12.72 -22.26 5.09
CA HIS A 275 -13.87 -22.97 4.54
C HIS A 275 -14.18 -22.32 3.19
N ILE A 276 -13.77 -22.92 2.07
CA ILE A 276 -14.10 -22.45 0.71
C ILE A 276 -15.64 -22.47 0.63
N PRO A 277 -16.32 -21.32 0.73
CA PRO A 277 -17.76 -21.32 0.61
C PRO A 277 -18.06 -21.66 -0.83
N ARG A 278 -18.91 -22.67 -1.05
CA ARG A 278 -19.55 -22.87 -2.35
C ARG A 278 -20.31 -21.57 -2.70
N CYS A 279 -20.47 -21.24 -3.98
CA CYS A 279 -21.12 -20.03 -4.51
C CYS A 279 -22.63 -19.85 -4.15
N ASN A 280 -23.06 -20.45 -3.04
CA ASN A 280 -24.42 -20.76 -2.66
C ASN A 280 -25.12 -19.63 -1.90
N SER A 281 -24.53 -18.44 -1.82
CA SER A 281 -24.90 -17.48 -0.78
C SER A 281 -24.87 -16.03 -1.23
N ILE A 282 -26.02 -15.52 -1.69
CA ILE A 282 -26.17 -14.13 -2.11
C ILE A 282 -27.49 -13.55 -1.55
N CYS A 283 -27.45 -12.43 -0.81
CA CYS A 283 -28.58 -11.96 0.03
C CYS A 283 -29.27 -10.67 -0.45
N ILE A 284 -30.59 -10.51 -0.20
CA ILE A 284 -31.44 -9.29 -0.42
C ILE A 284 -32.55 -9.16 0.66
N PRO A 285 -33.08 -7.98 1.09
CA PRO A 285 -32.61 -6.88 1.96
C PRO A 285 -33.10 -6.94 3.45
N GLU A 286 -32.62 -6.02 4.33
CA GLU A 286 -32.85 -5.78 5.79
C GLU A 286 -33.01 -6.98 6.74
N LYS A 287 -33.90 -7.93 6.42
CA LYS A 287 -33.92 -9.33 6.88
C LYS A 287 -33.67 -10.21 5.64
N GLY A 288 -32.46 -10.15 5.11
CA GLY A 288 -32.23 -10.62 3.74
C GLY A 288 -32.42 -12.12 3.55
N GLU A 289 -33.00 -12.52 2.41
CA GLU A 289 -33.13 -13.90 1.98
C GLU A 289 -31.90 -14.34 1.20
N LEU A 290 -31.43 -15.56 1.48
CA LEU A 290 -30.34 -16.19 0.78
C LEU A 290 -30.84 -16.78 -0.55
N ILE A 291 -30.23 -16.38 -1.67
CA ILE A 291 -30.37 -17.06 -2.95
C ILE A 291 -29.23 -18.09 -3.03
N ASN A 292 -29.61 -19.36 -3.02
CA ASN A 292 -28.71 -20.48 -3.23
C ASN A 292 -28.83 -20.98 -4.67
N THR A 293 -27.80 -20.73 -5.47
CA THR A 293 -27.73 -21.10 -6.90
C THR A 293 -27.67 -22.62 -7.13
N LEU A 294 -27.42 -23.43 -6.10
CA LEU A 294 -27.49 -24.91 -6.19
C LEU A 294 -28.89 -25.47 -5.91
N ASP A 295 -29.81 -24.62 -5.47
CA ASP A 295 -31.18 -24.99 -5.16
C ASP A 295 -32.12 -24.31 -6.15
N ASN A 296 -32.63 -25.09 -7.12
CA ASN A 296 -33.53 -24.60 -8.17
C ASN A 296 -34.80 -23.93 -7.64
N ASP A 297 -35.23 -24.23 -6.43
CA ASP A 297 -36.42 -23.63 -5.84
C ASP A 297 -36.11 -22.39 -4.99
N SER A 298 -34.83 -22.10 -4.72
CA SER A 298 -34.40 -20.98 -3.88
C SER A 298 -34.93 -19.64 -4.40
N LEU A 299 -34.86 -19.39 -5.71
CA LEU A 299 -35.36 -18.16 -6.31
C LEU A 299 -36.89 -18.11 -6.28
N THR A 300 -37.55 -19.25 -6.53
CA THR A 300 -39.02 -19.35 -6.50
C THR A 300 -39.58 -19.00 -5.13
N ARG A 301 -38.97 -19.53 -4.07
CA ARG A 301 -39.37 -19.26 -2.67
C ARG A 301 -39.00 -17.85 -2.20
N SER A 302 -38.06 -17.19 -2.86
CA SER A 302 -37.67 -15.83 -2.51
C SER A 302 -38.68 -14.77 -2.96
N ARG A 303 -38.55 -13.56 -2.41
CA ARG A 303 -39.28 -12.36 -2.86
C ARG A 303 -38.78 -11.76 -4.18
N PHE A 304 -37.86 -12.42 -4.88
CA PHE A 304 -37.38 -11.97 -6.18
C PHE A 304 -38.52 -11.83 -7.19
N ASN A 305 -38.57 -10.69 -7.88
CA ASN A 305 -39.63 -10.36 -8.84
C ASN A 305 -39.01 -10.02 -10.20
N THR A 306 -39.28 -10.83 -11.22
CA THR A 306 -38.73 -10.67 -12.58
C THR A 306 -39.14 -9.38 -13.28
N LYS A 307 -40.19 -8.69 -12.80
CA LYS A 307 -40.62 -7.39 -13.32
C LYS A 307 -39.78 -6.23 -12.78
N HIS A 308 -39.04 -6.42 -11.68
CA HIS A 308 -38.19 -5.38 -11.11
C HIS A 308 -36.80 -5.42 -11.74
N PRO A 309 -36.17 -4.25 -11.97
CA PRO A 309 -34.77 -4.23 -12.42
C PRO A 309 -33.86 -4.89 -11.38
N THR A 310 -32.87 -5.64 -11.86
CA THR A 310 -31.96 -6.41 -11.00
C THR A 310 -30.59 -5.74 -10.95
N LYS A 311 -30.11 -5.43 -9.74
CA LYS A 311 -28.81 -4.84 -9.46
C LYS A 311 -27.98 -5.82 -8.64
N VAL A 312 -26.78 -6.17 -9.11
CA VAL A 312 -25.82 -6.98 -8.37
C VAL A 312 -24.74 -6.05 -7.84
N VAL A 313 -24.61 -5.91 -6.53
CA VAL A 313 -23.64 -5.02 -5.86
C VAL A 313 -22.49 -5.84 -5.32
N VAL A 314 -21.27 -5.51 -5.75
CA VAL A 314 -20.03 -6.12 -5.26
C VAL A 314 -19.31 -5.10 -4.37
N HIS A 315 -19.10 -5.43 -3.09
CA HIS A 315 -18.36 -4.57 -2.17
C HIS A 315 -16.85 -4.71 -2.37
N GLY A 316 -16.05 -3.79 -1.81
CA GLY A 316 -14.57 -3.85 -1.86
C GLY A 316 -13.92 -4.55 -0.65
N PHE A 317 -12.60 -4.45 -0.54
CA PHE A 317 -11.80 -4.96 0.60
C PHE A 317 -12.30 -4.39 1.94
N GLY A 318 -12.36 -5.23 2.99
CA GLY A 318 -12.91 -4.86 4.30
C GLY A 318 -14.42 -4.58 4.33
N GLY A 319 -15.11 -4.73 3.18
CA GLY A 319 -16.55 -4.54 3.06
C GLY A 319 -17.37 -5.79 3.42
N GLY A 320 -18.68 -5.65 3.33
CA GLY A 320 -19.63 -6.74 3.53
C GLY A 320 -21.05 -6.31 3.24
N ARG A 321 -22.00 -7.25 3.33
CA ARG A 321 -23.42 -6.98 3.05
C ARG A 321 -24.11 -5.98 3.98
N ASN A 322 -23.59 -5.86 5.21
CA ASN A 322 -24.13 -4.98 6.24
C ASN A 322 -23.28 -3.72 6.45
N LEU A 323 -22.30 -3.49 5.58
CA LEU A 323 -21.40 -2.34 5.63
C LEU A 323 -21.60 -1.47 4.38
N SER A 324 -21.23 -0.19 4.47
CA SER A 324 -21.10 0.68 3.31
C SER A 324 -20.00 0.12 2.39
N PRO A 325 -20.12 0.16 1.04
CA PRO A 325 -21.16 0.82 0.23
C PRO A 325 -22.51 0.09 0.15
N SER A 326 -22.57 -1.20 0.49
CA SER A 326 -23.70 -2.08 0.20
C SER A 326 -25.03 -1.57 0.77
N THR A 327 -25.03 -1.11 2.03
CA THR A 327 -26.22 -0.59 2.72
C THR A 327 -26.74 0.70 2.08
N ASP A 328 -25.82 1.57 1.69
CA ASP A 328 -26.15 2.92 1.25
C ASP A 328 -26.65 2.92 -0.20
N MET A 329 -26.02 2.10 -1.06
CA MET A 329 -26.51 1.86 -2.42
C MET A 329 -27.90 1.24 -2.42
N ARG A 330 -28.13 0.24 -1.55
CA ARG A 330 -29.45 -0.37 -1.37
C ARG A 330 -30.52 0.65 -1.03
N LYS A 331 -30.23 1.51 -0.04
CA LYS A 331 -31.13 2.60 0.37
C LYS A 331 -31.38 3.58 -0.77
N ALA A 332 -30.34 3.92 -1.54
CA ALA A 332 -30.46 4.84 -2.67
C ALA A 332 -31.39 4.30 -3.77
N TYR A 333 -31.26 3.04 -4.17
CA TYR A 333 -32.16 2.42 -5.16
C TYR A 333 -33.60 2.27 -4.65
N PHE A 334 -33.82 1.85 -3.41
CA PHE A 334 -35.17 1.73 -2.85
C PHE A 334 -35.88 3.08 -2.69
N THR A 335 -35.12 4.18 -2.57
CA THR A 335 -35.71 5.53 -2.62
C THR A 335 -36.29 5.85 -4.00
N ARG A 336 -35.78 5.21 -5.06
CA ARG A 336 -36.19 5.47 -6.45
C ARG A 336 -37.33 4.57 -6.92
N GLY A 337 -37.44 3.35 -6.38
CA GLY A 337 -38.48 2.41 -6.75
C GLY A 337 -38.21 0.98 -6.27
N ASN A 338 -38.93 0.02 -6.86
CA ASN A 338 -38.79 -1.39 -6.52
C ASN A 338 -37.69 -2.03 -7.38
N TYR A 339 -36.66 -2.57 -6.74
CA TYR A 339 -35.51 -3.23 -7.38
C TYR A 339 -35.27 -4.60 -6.74
N ASN A 340 -34.72 -5.55 -7.50
CA ASN A 340 -34.03 -6.70 -6.90
C ASN A 340 -32.58 -6.29 -6.66
N ILE A 341 -32.13 -6.21 -5.40
CA ILE A 341 -30.77 -5.80 -5.05
C ILE A 341 -30.01 -6.97 -4.42
N ILE A 342 -29.14 -7.57 -5.22
CA ILE A 342 -28.34 -8.74 -4.87
C ILE A 342 -26.98 -8.25 -4.37
N ILE A 343 -26.61 -8.53 -3.11
CA ILE A 343 -25.28 -8.18 -2.59
C ILE A 343 -24.39 -9.42 -2.56
N VAL A 344 -23.26 -9.35 -3.25
CA VAL A 344 -22.23 -10.40 -3.28
C VAL A 344 -21.31 -10.21 -2.07
N ASP A 345 -21.49 -11.03 -1.04
CA ASP A 345 -20.73 -10.96 0.21
C ASP A 345 -19.57 -11.95 0.20
N TYR A 346 -18.40 -11.45 -0.18
CA TYR A 346 -17.17 -12.24 -0.18
C TYR A 346 -16.21 -11.84 0.95
N GLY A 347 -16.65 -10.99 1.91
CA GLY A 347 -15.79 -10.50 2.99
C GLY A 347 -15.19 -11.61 3.86
N SER A 348 -15.83 -12.78 3.93
CA SER A 348 -15.30 -13.96 4.64
C SER A 348 -14.14 -14.66 3.92
N LEU A 349 -13.95 -14.42 2.61
CA LEU A 349 -12.88 -15.01 1.79
C LEU A 349 -11.53 -14.31 1.97
N VAL A 350 -11.54 -13.09 2.49
CA VAL A 350 -10.34 -12.27 2.69
C VAL A 350 -10.29 -11.90 4.16
N LYS A 351 -9.55 -12.69 4.94
CA LYS A 351 -9.33 -12.43 6.37
C LYS A 351 -7.89 -12.03 6.60
N GLU A 352 -7.70 -10.91 7.29
CA GLU A 352 -6.38 -10.53 7.80
C GLU A 352 -5.86 -11.64 8.74
N PRO A 353 -4.57 -12.05 8.64
CA PRO A 353 -3.47 -11.43 7.88
C PRO A 353 -3.22 -12.04 6.49
N CYS A 354 -4.13 -12.86 5.94
CA CYS A 354 -3.93 -13.62 4.71
C CYS A 354 -4.16 -12.79 3.43
N LEU A 355 -3.39 -11.73 3.23
CA LEU A 355 -3.52 -10.82 2.09
C LEU A 355 -3.35 -11.47 0.71
N SER A 356 -2.70 -12.64 0.59
CA SER A 356 -2.68 -13.41 -0.65
C SER A 356 -4.07 -13.83 -1.13
N GLN A 357 -5.06 -13.87 -0.22
CA GLN A 357 -6.46 -14.13 -0.56
C GLN A 357 -7.09 -13.00 -1.40
N VAL A 358 -6.55 -11.78 -1.31
CA VAL A 358 -7.02 -10.64 -2.11
C VAL A 358 -6.85 -10.88 -3.62
N GLU A 359 -5.91 -11.74 -4.03
CA GLU A 359 -5.72 -12.04 -5.46
C GLU A 359 -6.78 -13.01 -6.01
N TRP A 360 -7.05 -14.12 -5.31
CA TRP A 360 -7.94 -15.15 -5.82
C TRP A 360 -9.41 -14.94 -5.44
N ALA A 361 -9.70 -14.25 -4.33
CA ALA A 361 -11.07 -14.06 -3.86
C ALA A 361 -11.94 -13.26 -4.86
N PRO A 362 -11.47 -12.17 -5.51
CA PRO A 362 -12.23 -11.50 -6.57
C PRO A 362 -12.46 -12.39 -7.79
N ARG A 363 -11.48 -13.23 -8.17
CA ARG A 363 -11.65 -14.19 -9.26
C ARG A 363 -12.75 -15.20 -8.93
N PHE A 364 -12.73 -15.73 -7.71
CA PHE A 364 -13.75 -16.66 -7.24
C PHE A 364 -15.14 -16.00 -7.14
N ALA A 365 -15.22 -14.78 -6.60
CA ALA A 365 -16.46 -14.00 -6.57
C ALA A 365 -17.01 -13.77 -7.99
N GLY A 366 -16.14 -13.48 -8.97
CA GLY A 366 -16.52 -13.38 -10.38
C GLY A 366 -17.15 -14.67 -10.93
N LEU A 367 -16.59 -15.84 -10.63
CA LEU A 367 -17.17 -17.13 -10.99
C LEU A 367 -18.55 -17.35 -10.34
N CYS A 368 -18.70 -16.98 -9.07
CA CYS A 368 -19.98 -17.09 -8.38
C CYS A 368 -21.04 -16.14 -8.95
N ILE A 369 -20.66 -14.94 -9.37
CA ILE A 369 -21.56 -14.01 -10.06
C ILE A 369 -21.98 -14.59 -11.42
N ALA A 370 -21.04 -15.15 -12.20
CA ALA A 370 -21.37 -15.80 -13.46
C ALA A 370 -22.38 -16.94 -13.27
N GLN A 371 -22.16 -17.80 -12.27
CA GLN A 371 -23.10 -18.87 -11.93
C GLN A 371 -24.48 -18.32 -11.52
N LEU A 372 -24.53 -17.22 -10.75
CA LEU A 372 -25.80 -16.57 -10.43
C LEU A 372 -26.51 -16.05 -11.68
N ILE A 373 -25.80 -15.42 -12.61
CA ILE A 373 -26.39 -14.90 -13.85
C ILE A 373 -26.96 -16.05 -14.69
N GLU A 374 -26.22 -17.16 -14.83
CA GLU A 374 -26.73 -18.36 -15.51
C GLU A 374 -27.97 -18.94 -14.81
N TYR A 375 -27.92 -19.03 -13.48
CA TYR A 375 -29.05 -19.49 -12.67
C TYR A 375 -30.29 -18.61 -12.90
N LEU A 376 -30.14 -17.28 -12.93
CA LEU A 376 -31.24 -16.36 -13.25
C LEU A 376 -31.73 -16.50 -14.69
N GLN A 377 -30.83 -16.64 -15.67
CA GLN A 377 -31.17 -16.75 -17.08
C GLN A 377 -31.99 -17.99 -17.39
N TYR A 378 -31.57 -19.14 -16.85
CA TYR A 378 -32.17 -20.44 -17.14
C TYR A 378 -33.18 -20.91 -16.09
N HIS A 379 -33.52 -20.08 -15.11
CA HIS A 379 -34.50 -20.45 -14.09
C HIS A 379 -35.87 -20.76 -14.71
N PRO A 380 -36.51 -21.90 -14.38
CA PRO A 380 -37.74 -22.36 -15.06
C PRO A 380 -38.95 -21.43 -14.87
N VAL A 381 -39.08 -20.78 -13.71
CA VAL A 381 -40.24 -19.92 -13.36
C VAL A 381 -39.91 -18.41 -13.38
N LYS A 382 -38.79 -18.01 -12.78
CA LYS A 382 -38.37 -16.62 -12.62
C LYS A 382 -37.16 -16.27 -13.50
N SER A 383 -37.21 -16.59 -14.79
CA SER A 383 -36.11 -16.28 -15.71
C SER A 383 -35.89 -14.78 -15.88
N VAL A 384 -34.62 -14.36 -15.88
CA VAL A 384 -34.20 -12.98 -16.14
C VAL A 384 -33.06 -13.01 -17.14
N PRO A 385 -33.21 -12.39 -18.31
CA PRO A 385 -32.15 -12.40 -19.31
C PRO A 385 -30.97 -11.51 -18.86
N PRO A 386 -29.72 -11.87 -19.19
CA PRO A 386 -28.53 -11.20 -18.65
C PRO A 386 -28.48 -9.68 -18.88
N GLU A 387 -29.02 -9.19 -20.00
CA GLU A 387 -29.05 -7.76 -20.32
C GLU A 387 -29.93 -6.92 -19.37
N LYS A 388 -30.80 -7.56 -18.58
CA LYS A 388 -31.60 -6.90 -17.53
C LYS A 388 -30.92 -6.87 -16.16
N VAL A 389 -29.72 -7.43 -16.05
CA VAL A 389 -28.93 -7.44 -14.81
C VAL A 389 -27.80 -6.43 -14.91
N HIS A 390 -27.77 -5.46 -13.98
CA HIS A 390 -26.68 -4.50 -13.88
C HIS A 390 -25.74 -4.90 -12.74
N THR A 391 -24.53 -5.33 -13.08
CA THR A 391 -23.48 -5.64 -12.10
C THR A 391 -22.64 -4.41 -11.79
N ILE A 392 -22.82 -3.92 -10.57
CA ILE A 392 -22.16 -2.74 -10.02
C ILE A 392 -20.85 -3.20 -9.38
N GLY A 393 -19.76 -2.63 -9.89
CA GLY A 393 -18.38 -3.11 -9.75
C GLY A 393 -17.61 -3.07 -11.08
N TYR A 394 -18.32 -2.87 -12.19
CA TYR A 394 -17.77 -2.74 -13.55
C TYR A 394 -17.85 -1.31 -14.13
N ASN A 395 -18.52 -0.37 -13.45
CA ASN A 395 -18.44 1.06 -13.80
C ASN A 395 -17.09 1.60 -13.35
N ILE A 396 -16.30 2.13 -14.28
CA ILE A 396 -14.92 2.53 -13.99
C ILE A 396 -14.85 4.02 -13.61
N LEU A 397 -14.76 4.27 -12.31
CA LEU A 397 -14.58 5.60 -11.73
C LEU A 397 -13.23 5.66 -11.01
N HIS A 398 -12.35 6.54 -11.51
CA HIS A 398 -11.02 6.78 -10.98
C HIS A 398 -11.05 7.94 -9.99
N THR A 399 -10.85 7.66 -8.70
CA THR A 399 -10.74 8.69 -7.65
C THR A 399 -9.41 8.67 -6.88
N GLY A 400 -8.69 7.53 -6.89
CA GLY A 400 -7.35 7.35 -6.31
C GLY A 400 -6.38 6.63 -7.25
N ALA A 401 -6.48 6.88 -8.56
CA ALA A 401 -5.73 6.22 -9.62
C ALA A 401 -4.21 6.39 -9.46
N GLY A 402 -3.46 5.30 -9.66
CA GLY A 402 -2.00 5.26 -9.56
C GLY A 402 -1.47 5.22 -8.12
N ILE A 403 -2.35 5.20 -7.12
CA ILE A 403 -1.99 5.14 -5.69
C ILE A 403 -2.60 3.88 -5.06
N LEU A 404 -3.92 3.87 -4.87
CA LEU A 404 -4.68 2.71 -4.37
C LEU A 404 -5.64 2.16 -5.43
N GLY A 405 -5.96 2.94 -6.47
CA GLY A 405 -6.74 2.53 -7.64
C GLY A 405 -5.89 2.31 -8.89
N GLN A 406 -6.42 1.56 -9.85
CA GLN A 406 -5.79 1.33 -11.15
C GLN A 406 -5.68 2.63 -11.95
N TRP A 407 -4.58 2.84 -12.69
CA TRP A 407 -4.34 4.11 -13.42
C TRP A 407 -4.81 4.11 -14.88
N GLY A 408 -4.57 3.02 -15.61
CA GLY A 408 -4.93 2.92 -17.02
C GLY A 408 -6.43 2.75 -17.23
N PRO A 409 -6.96 3.08 -18.43
CA PRO A 409 -8.35 2.83 -18.76
C PRO A 409 -8.63 1.32 -18.85
N ASN A 410 -9.76 0.86 -18.30
CA ASN A 410 -10.10 -0.57 -18.26
C ASN A 410 -11.50 -0.89 -18.79
N GLY A 411 -12.32 0.14 -19.02
CA GLY A 411 -13.71 -0.01 -19.39
C GLY A 411 -14.00 0.43 -20.82
N HIS A 412 -15.25 0.24 -21.22
CA HIS A 412 -15.81 0.90 -22.39
C HIS A 412 -15.77 2.43 -22.23
N ALA A 413 -16.09 2.92 -21.03
CA ALA A 413 -15.97 4.31 -20.64
C ALA A 413 -15.31 4.43 -19.26
N ASP A 414 -14.31 5.31 -19.16
CA ASP A 414 -13.52 5.54 -17.95
C ASP A 414 -13.69 6.99 -17.48
N PHE A 415 -13.97 7.18 -16.19
CA PHE A 415 -14.26 8.49 -15.62
C PHE A 415 -13.18 8.89 -14.61
N TYR A 416 -12.40 9.93 -14.92
CA TYR A 416 -11.39 10.49 -14.03
C TYR A 416 -11.98 11.66 -13.24
N VAL A 417 -12.36 11.37 -12.00
CA VAL A 417 -13.01 12.33 -11.11
C VAL A 417 -11.97 13.27 -10.53
N ASN A 418 -12.14 14.57 -10.75
CA ASN A 418 -11.18 15.62 -10.37
C ASN A 418 -9.74 15.35 -10.84
N GLY A 419 -9.59 14.68 -12.00
CA GLY A 419 -8.28 14.28 -12.54
C GLY A 419 -7.81 12.89 -12.09
N GLY A 420 -8.57 12.20 -11.24
CA GLY A 420 -8.43 10.77 -11.00
C GLY A 420 -7.73 10.35 -9.71
N SER A 421 -7.02 11.25 -9.04
CA SER A 421 -6.15 10.88 -7.91
C SER A 421 -6.29 11.75 -6.65
N SER A 422 -6.90 12.94 -6.75
CA SER A 422 -7.07 13.85 -5.61
C SER A 422 -8.47 14.42 -5.61
N GLN A 423 -9.18 14.23 -4.50
CA GLN A 423 -10.60 14.54 -4.38
C GLN A 423 -10.83 15.72 -3.42
N PRO A 424 -11.68 16.69 -3.80
CA PRO A 424 -12.04 17.80 -2.92
C PRO A 424 -12.64 17.30 -1.60
N GLY A 425 -12.18 17.89 -0.49
CA GLY A 425 -12.64 17.56 0.85
C GLY A 425 -12.01 16.31 1.47
N CYS A 426 -10.92 15.79 0.90
CA CYS A 426 -10.12 14.70 1.47
C CYS A 426 -8.82 15.16 2.15
N ALA A 427 -8.56 16.45 2.25
CA ALA A 427 -7.40 16.96 2.99
C ALA A 427 -7.55 16.63 4.48
N HIS A 428 -6.72 15.69 4.97
CA HIS A 428 -6.66 15.26 6.36
C HIS A 428 -5.27 15.52 6.96
N ASP A 429 -5.15 15.43 8.28
CA ASP A 429 -3.88 15.64 9.00
C ASP A 429 -2.79 14.66 8.60
N THR A 430 -3.18 13.52 8.01
CA THR A 430 -2.25 12.49 7.50
C THR A 430 -2.45 12.23 6.01
N ILE A 431 -1.34 11.95 5.33
CA ILE A 431 -1.34 11.54 3.92
C ILE A 431 -2.14 10.25 3.73
N PHE A 432 -2.07 9.30 4.66
CA PHE A 432 -2.83 8.05 4.55
C PHE A 432 -4.35 8.26 4.60
N GLN A 433 -4.84 9.07 5.54
CA GLN A 433 -6.28 9.41 5.57
C GLN A 433 -6.70 10.15 4.32
N THR A 434 -5.82 11.00 3.77
CA THR A 434 -6.04 11.68 2.50
C THR A 434 -6.18 10.67 1.36
N LEU A 435 -5.20 9.76 1.19
CA LEU A 435 -5.20 8.76 0.12
C LEU A 435 -6.34 7.73 0.25
N SER A 436 -6.64 7.32 1.49
CA SER A 436 -7.78 6.43 1.78
C SER A 436 -9.11 7.14 1.49
N CYS A 437 -9.23 8.42 1.82
CA CYS A 437 -10.40 9.22 1.45
C CYS A 437 -10.51 9.34 -0.07
N ASP A 438 -9.43 9.72 -0.77
CA ASP A 438 -9.39 9.85 -2.23
C ASP A 438 -9.81 8.54 -2.92
N HIS A 439 -9.31 7.40 -2.44
CA HIS A 439 -9.68 6.08 -2.96
C HIS A 439 -11.16 5.73 -2.69
N THR A 440 -11.66 5.98 -1.49
CA THR A 440 -13.03 5.57 -1.08
C THR A 440 -14.14 6.51 -1.58
N LYS A 441 -13.80 7.74 -2.00
CA LYS A 441 -14.75 8.75 -2.53
C LYS A 441 -15.58 8.29 -3.72
N VAL A 442 -15.13 7.27 -4.46
CA VAL A 442 -15.92 6.65 -5.53
C VAL A 442 -17.31 6.19 -5.05
N THR A 443 -17.40 5.68 -3.83
CA THR A 443 -18.63 5.17 -3.22
C THR A 443 -19.71 6.26 -3.11
N PRO A 444 -19.49 7.37 -2.36
CA PRO A 444 -20.49 8.42 -2.24
C PRO A 444 -20.82 9.10 -3.58
N TYR A 445 -19.86 9.23 -4.51
CA TYR A 445 -20.15 9.77 -5.85
C TYR A 445 -21.11 8.87 -6.63
N PHE A 446 -20.88 7.56 -6.65
CA PHE A 446 -21.78 6.64 -7.34
C PHE A 446 -23.15 6.58 -6.66
N ILE A 447 -23.20 6.54 -5.32
CA ILE A 447 -24.47 6.57 -4.56
C ILE A 447 -25.27 7.83 -4.91
N GLU A 448 -24.64 9.00 -4.92
CA GLU A 448 -25.32 10.24 -5.29
C GLU A 448 -25.80 10.20 -6.74
N SER A 449 -25.03 9.59 -7.66
CA SER A 449 -25.40 9.49 -9.08
C SER A 449 -26.75 8.80 -9.30
N ILE A 450 -27.16 7.87 -8.42
CA ILE A 450 -28.43 7.14 -8.52
C ILE A 450 -29.63 8.11 -8.46
N ASN A 451 -29.56 9.11 -7.57
CA ASN A 451 -30.67 10.02 -7.25
C ASN A 451 -30.39 11.49 -7.58
N SER A 452 -29.22 11.81 -8.14
CA SER A 452 -28.85 13.19 -8.46
C SER A 452 -29.74 13.76 -9.55
N ARG A 453 -30.39 14.90 -9.27
CA ARG A 453 -31.15 15.67 -10.27
C ARG A 453 -30.25 16.53 -11.16
N ALA A 454 -29.09 16.94 -10.64
CA ALA A 454 -28.11 17.73 -11.36
C ALA A 454 -27.29 16.87 -12.33
N GLY A 455 -26.90 15.67 -11.88
CA GLY A 455 -26.08 14.74 -12.63
C GLY A 455 -24.59 15.06 -12.56
N PHE A 456 -23.76 14.01 -12.64
CA PHE A 456 -22.31 14.11 -12.78
C PHE A 456 -21.96 14.13 -14.25
N TRP A 457 -21.92 15.33 -14.86
CA TRP A 457 -21.62 15.47 -16.28
C TRP A 457 -20.13 15.48 -16.53
N ALA A 458 -19.67 14.52 -17.34
CA ALA A 458 -18.27 14.32 -17.66
C ALA A 458 -18.03 14.61 -19.15
N GLY A 459 -16.96 15.34 -19.44
CA GLY A 459 -16.57 15.69 -20.82
C GLY A 459 -15.33 14.90 -21.26
N PRO A 460 -15.23 14.51 -22.54
CA PRO A 460 -14.03 13.87 -23.05
C PRO A 460 -12.86 14.86 -23.08
N CYS A 461 -11.64 14.34 -22.90
CA CYS A 461 -10.44 15.13 -23.14
C CYS A 461 -9.26 14.26 -23.58
N ASN A 462 -8.40 14.83 -24.43
CA ASN A 462 -7.29 14.11 -25.07
C ASN A 462 -6.21 13.63 -24.10
N SER A 463 -6.04 14.31 -22.95
CA SER A 463 -5.07 13.89 -21.93
C SER A 463 -5.41 14.48 -20.56
N LEU A 464 -4.89 13.85 -19.50
CA LEU A 464 -4.97 14.38 -18.14
C LEU A 464 -4.31 15.76 -18.03
N PHE A 465 -3.19 15.96 -18.73
CA PHE A 465 -2.49 17.24 -18.75
C PHE A 465 -3.37 18.35 -19.33
N SER A 466 -4.03 18.11 -20.46
CA SER A 466 -4.98 19.04 -21.09
C SER A 466 -6.15 19.40 -20.17
N TYR A 467 -6.61 18.43 -19.38
CA TYR A 467 -7.65 18.64 -18.36
C TYR A 467 -7.17 19.53 -17.22
N LEU A 468 -5.98 19.26 -16.65
CA LEU A 468 -5.46 20.01 -15.51
C LEU A 468 -5.18 21.48 -15.82
N ILE A 469 -4.74 21.79 -17.05
CA ILE A 469 -4.50 23.17 -17.48
C ILE A 469 -5.77 23.86 -18.03
N GLY A 470 -6.92 23.19 -18.01
CA GLY A 470 -8.20 23.75 -18.45
C GLY A 470 -8.34 23.93 -19.97
N TRP A 471 -7.59 23.17 -20.77
CA TRP A 471 -7.59 23.27 -22.25
C TRP A 471 -8.56 22.27 -22.92
N CYS A 472 -9.50 21.71 -22.17
CA CYS A 472 -10.55 20.85 -22.73
C CYS A 472 -11.80 21.70 -22.99
N GLU A 473 -12.21 21.79 -24.26
CA GLU A 473 -13.47 22.43 -24.66
C GLU A 473 -14.37 21.42 -25.39
N PRO A 474 -14.92 20.42 -24.68
CA PRO A 474 -15.89 19.50 -25.27
C PRO A 474 -17.19 20.23 -25.61
N LYS A 475 -17.80 19.85 -26.74
CA LYS A 475 -19.11 20.36 -27.16
C LYS A 475 -20.20 19.89 -26.21
N ASP A 476 -21.28 20.67 -26.09
CA ASP A 476 -22.43 20.33 -25.24
C ASP A 476 -23.00 18.92 -25.53
N THR A 477 -22.88 18.42 -26.77
CA THR A 477 -23.33 17.08 -27.19
C THR A 477 -22.39 15.93 -26.81
N GLU A 478 -21.16 16.23 -26.38
CA GLU A 478 -20.13 15.24 -26.06
C GLU A 478 -20.11 14.86 -24.58
N TYR A 479 -20.82 15.62 -23.74
CA TYR A 479 -20.95 15.32 -22.31
C TYR A 479 -21.84 14.11 -22.07
N VAL A 480 -21.40 13.25 -21.15
CA VAL A 480 -22.14 12.06 -20.71
C VAL A 480 -22.29 12.06 -19.19
N LEU A 481 -23.29 11.34 -18.68
CA LEU A 481 -23.49 11.17 -17.24
C LEU A 481 -22.59 10.07 -16.68
N MET A 482 -21.75 10.39 -15.71
CA MET A 482 -21.04 9.40 -14.90
C MET A 482 -21.99 8.75 -13.88
N GLY A 483 -21.87 7.43 -13.69
CA GLY A 483 -22.58 6.67 -12.65
C GLY A 483 -23.74 5.84 -13.20
N GLU A 484 -24.83 5.73 -12.43
CA GLU A 484 -25.98 4.85 -12.74
C GLU A 484 -26.65 5.15 -14.09
N HIS A 485 -26.73 6.41 -14.50
CA HIS A 485 -27.47 6.85 -15.69
C HIS A 485 -26.58 6.98 -16.94
N LEU A 486 -25.42 6.34 -16.94
CA LEU A 486 -24.52 6.34 -18.10
C LEU A 486 -25.17 5.64 -19.30
N THR A 487 -25.04 6.23 -20.48
CA THR A 487 -25.58 5.64 -21.71
C THR A 487 -24.74 4.44 -22.16
N HIS A 488 -25.40 3.38 -22.65
CA HIS A 488 -24.71 2.16 -23.10
C HIS A 488 -23.77 2.37 -24.30
N ASN A 489 -23.91 3.49 -25.02
CA ASN A 489 -23.07 3.84 -26.17
C ASN A 489 -21.84 4.68 -25.81
N ALA A 490 -21.72 5.14 -24.56
CA ALA A 490 -20.58 5.95 -24.15
C ALA A 490 -19.27 5.16 -24.26
N ARG A 491 -18.26 5.75 -24.90
CA ARG A 491 -16.96 5.12 -25.13
C ARG A 491 -15.83 6.13 -24.92
N GLY A 492 -14.74 5.70 -24.28
CA GLY A 492 -13.52 6.49 -24.12
C GLY A 492 -13.31 7.07 -22.73
N VAL A 493 -12.40 8.05 -22.62
CA VAL A 493 -11.95 8.65 -21.37
C VAL A 493 -12.65 9.99 -21.14
N TYR A 494 -13.27 10.13 -19.99
CA TYR A 494 -14.02 11.32 -19.58
C TYR A 494 -13.50 11.88 -18.25
N TYR A 495 -13.63 13.19 -18.08
CA TYR A 495 -13.24 13.89 -16.86
C TYR A 495 -14.44 14.63 -16.27
N VAL A 496 -14.55 14.62 -14.95
CA VAL A 496 -15.65 15.25 -14.21
C VAL A 496 -15.12 15.99 -13.00
N THR A 497 -15.69 17.16 -12.70
CA THR A 497 -15.39 17.93 -11.49
C THR A 497 -16.52 17.80 -10.48
N THR A 498 -16.18 17.76 -9.19
CA THR A 498 -17.16 17.63 -8.09
C THR A 498 -16.96 18.69 -7.01
N ASN A 499 -17.98 18.90 -6.18
CA ASN A 499 -17.83 19.69 -4.96
C ASN A 499 -17.06 18.90 -3.87
N ALA A 500 -16.59 19.60 -2.83
CA ALA A 500 -15.95 18.99 -1.66
C ALA A 500 -16.95 18.34 -0.67
N LYS A 501 -18.20 18.81 -0.67
CA LYS A 501 -19.28 18.35 0.21
C LYS A 501 -20.52 18.02 -0.64
N PRO A 502 -21.40 17.12 -0.16
CA PRO A 502 -22.64 16.81 -0.87
C PRO A 502 -23.59 18.02 -0.90
N PRO A 503 -24.38 18.22 -1.98
CA PRO A 503 -24.36 17.44 -3.21
C PRO A 503 -23.05 17.65 -3.99
N TYR A 504 -22.40 16.54 -4.33
CA TYR A 504 -21.12 16.51 -5.02
C TYR A 504 -21.27 16.84 -6.51
N ALA A 505 -22.40 16.47 -7.11
CA ALA A 505 -22.73 16.76 -8.50
C ALA A 505 -22.85 18.27 -8.73
N ARG A 506 -22.09 18.79 -9.71
CA ARG A 506 -22.11 20.21 -10.09
C ARG A 506 -23.17 20.55 -11.15
N GLY A 507 -23.78 19.55 -11.77
CA GLY A 507 -24.70 19.75 -12.90
C GLY A 507 -23.98 19.92 -14.24
N PHE A 508 -24.75 20.28 -15.27
CA PHE A 508 -24.25 20.39 -16.64
C PHE A 508 -23.33 21.62 -16.80
N PRO A 509 -22.07 21.46 -17.23
CA PRO A 509 -21.12 22.56 -17.35
C PRO A 509 -21.19 23.31 -18.69
N GLY A 510 -21.93 22.80 -19.67
CA GLY A 510 -22.04 23.39 -21.01
C GLY A 510 -22.80 24.72 -21.05
N LYS A 511 -22.72 25.41 -22.19
CA LYS A 511 -23.24 26.79 -22.33
C LYS A 511 -24.77 26.85 -22.47
N SER A 512 -25.41 25.76 -22.90
CA SER A 512 -26.86 25.69 -23.03
C SER A 512 -27.55 25.25 -21.73
N ARG A 513 -28.38 26.14 -21.14
CA ARG A 513 -29.24 25.84 -19.98
C ARG A 513 -30.43 24.90 -20.27
N ARG A 514 -30.62 24.43 -21.51
CA ARG A 514 -31.76 23.59 -21.91
C ARG A 514 -31.32 22.18 -22.30
N LEU A 515 -30.93 21.38 -21.32
CA LEU A 515 -31.11 19.93 -21.40
C LEU A 515 -32.14 19.54 -20.33
N ARG A 516 -33.16 18.82 -20.75
CA ARG A 516 -34.37 18.49 -19.97
C ARG A 516 -33.97 17.92 -18.62
N SER A 517 -34.79 18.18 -17.60
CA SER A 517 -34.72 17.48 -16.32
C SER A 517 -34.49 16.00 -16.57
N ILE A 518 -33.57 15.39 -15.81
CA ILE A 518 -33.34 13.94 -15.81
C ILE A 518 -34.70 13.32 -15.45
N THR A 519 -35.44 12.94 -16.48
CA THR A 519 -36.72 12.25 -16.34
C THR A 519 -36.35 10.81 -16.01
N PRO A 520 -36.88 10.23 -14.94
CA PRO A 520 -36.68 8.82 -14.66
C PRO A 520 -37.45 8.07 -15.74
N TYR A 521 -36.78 7.66 -16.83
CA TYR A 521 -37.45 6.86 -17.85
C TYR A 521 -37.75 5.47 -17.31
N SER A 522 -39.05 5.20 -17.30
CA SER A 522 -39.78 3.96 -17.63
C SER A 522 -38.99 2.79 -18.16
#